data_AF-A0A139AD95-F1
#
_entry.id   AF-A0A139AD95-F1
#
_cell.length_a   1.000
_cell.length_b   1.000
_cell.length_c   1.000
_cell.angle_alpha   90.00
_cell.angle_beta   90.00
_cell.angle_gamma   90.00
#
_symmetry.space_group_name_H-M   'P 1'
#
loop_
_entity.id
_entity.type
_entity.pdbx_description
1 polymer ?
#
loop_
_entity_poly.entity_id
_entity_poly.type
_entity_poly.pdbx_seq_one_letter_code
_entity_poly.pdbx_strand_id
1 'polypeptide(L)'
;MAPLGSTGEKISGDFAHLGQPAQAAGPGDHTALIKQKVLTAIRGNYVNYVKGRLKEDDAVPSYTAGFVGQWKNLGRFPTNAGAFWSVFMIVLHFGVTDITSDEQFTVTSLEDGNCFGVSNHFIKNVFAQAWQGNLLVRYRYDVATGAILSQSIFAERMEELDAVLGKMLDLEDVQRALETFGIKLRTLNDVNTTEQNLPESHQLANPSKIAKLLQETNLWAARTIEH
;
A
#
# COMPACT_ATOMS: atom_id res chain seq x y z
N MET A 1 -21.75 66.32 -13.33
CA MET A 1 -22.35 66.77 -12.06
C MET A 1 -22.95 65.55 -11.38
N ALA A 2 -22.61 65.33 -10.11
CA ALA A 2 -23.11 64.25 -9.24
C ALA A 2 -24.60 64.52 -8.84
N PRO A 3 -25.35 63.62 -8.15
CA PRO A 3 -24.98 63.10 -6.83
C PRO A 3 -25.33 61.63 -6.49
N LEU A 4 -24.69 61.20 -5.40
CA LEU A 4 -24.93 60.04 -4.55
C LEU A 4 -26.32 60.06 -3.89
N GLY A 5 -26.88 58.87 -3.63
CA GLY A 5 -28.06 58.65 -2.79
C GLY A 5 -28.05 57.24 -2.18
N SER A 6 -28.15 57.20 -0.84
CA SER A 6 -28.04 56.04 0.04
C SER A 6 -29.28 55.15 0.10
N THR A 7 -29.09 53.83 0.26
CA THR A 7 -29.90 52.93 1.10
C THR A 7 -28.93 51.82 1.55
N GLY A 8 -28.77 51.42 2.81
CA GLY A 8 -29.69 51.48 3.94
C GLY A 8 -30.24 50.09 4.29
N GLU A 9 -29.47 49.01 4.19
CA GLU A 9 -29.90 47.68 4.65
C GLU A 9 -29.29 47.30 5.99
N LYS A 10 -30.19 47.15 6.97
CA LYS A 10 -29.94 46.65 8.32
C LYS A 10 -29.62 45.16 8.27
N ILE A 11 -28.46 44.77 8.77
CA ILE A 11 -28.18 43.38 9.14
C ILE A 11 -28.89 43.11 10.46
N SER A 12 -29.97 42.32 10.41
CA SER A 12 -30.66 41.74 11.55
C SER A 12 -30.71 40.24 11.33
N GLY A 13 -30.05 39.47 12.20
CA GLY A 13 -30.00 38.01 12.11
C GLY A 13 -29.20 37.40 13.25
N ASP A 14 -29.85 37.31 14.42
CA ASP A 14 -29.66 36.39 15.54
C ASP A 14 -28.41 35.49 15.56
N PHE A 15 -27.38 35.95 16.28
CA PHE A 15 -26.37 35.08 16.89
C PHE A 15 -26.90 34.54 18.22
N ALA A 16 -27.81 33.56 18.17
CA ALA A 16 -28.38 32.97 19.37
C ALA A 16 -28.63 31.46 19.27
N HIS A 17 -27.69 30.67 18.73
CA HIS A 17 -27.65 29.22 18.93
C HIS A 17 -26.22 28.67 18.96
N LEU A 18 -25.41 29.14 19.93
CA LEU A 18 -24.21 28.43 20.39
C LEU A 18 -24.50 27.91 21.80
N GLY A 19 -25.04 26.69 21.88
CA GLY A 19 -25.39 26.12 23.18
C GLY A 19 -26.23 24.85 23.13
N GLN A 20 -26.08 24.00 22.10
CA GLN A 20 -26.53 22.61 22.23
C GLN A 20 -25.29 21.74 22.49
N PRO A 21 -25.26 20.95 23.58
CA PRO A 21 -24.24 19.92 23.72
C PRO A 21 -24.35 18.99 22.52
N ALA A 22 -23.21 18.67 21.91
CA ALA A 22 -23.11 17.73 20.81
C ALA A 22 -23.91 16.48 21.17
N GLN A 23 -25.00 16.22 20.43
CA GLN A 23 -25.67 14.93 20.49
C GLN A 23 -24.59 13.88 20.23
N ALA A 24 -24.44 12.95 21.17
CA ALA A 24 -23.52 11.83 21.03
C ALA A 24 -23.85 11.13 19.71
N ALA A 25 -22.92 11.21 18.76
CA ALA A 25 -23.00 10.55 17.47
C ALA A 25 -23.37 9.07 17.69
N GLY A 26 -24.46 8.62 17.07
CA GLY A 26 -24.90 7.23 17.20
C GLY A 26 -23.84 6.25 16.67
N PRO A 27 -23.93 4.95 17.00
CA PRO A 27 -22.95 3.94 16.57
C PRO A 27 -22.72 3.88 15.04
N GLY A 28 -23.72 4.27 14.24
CA GLY A 28 -23.64 4.33 12.78
C GLY A 28 -22.75 5.46 12.24
N ASP A 29 -22.65 6.58 12.96
CA ASP A 29 -21.90 7.76 12.53
C ASP A 29 -20.40 7.59 12.81
N HIS A 30 -20.06 6.93 13.93
CA HIS A 30 -18.68 6.57 14.23
C HIS A 30 -18.10 5.54 13.26
N THR A 31 -18.89 4.52 12.89
CA THR A 31 -18.48 3.49 11.91
C THR A 31 -18.23 4.11 10.53
N ALA A 32 -19.11 5.01 10.08
CA ALA A 32 -18.94 5.73 8.82
C ALA A 32 -17.66 6.59 8.80
N LEU A 33 -17.36 7.28 9.90
CA LEU A 33 -16.14 8.08 10.05
C LEU A 33 -14.88 7.21 9.95
N ILE A 34 -14.87 6.04 10.59
CA ILE A 34 -13.74 5.10 10.53
C ILE A 34 -13.55 4.57 9.11
N LYS A 35 -14.64 4.16 8.45
CA LYS A 35 -14.61 3.72 7.04
C LYS A 35 -14.00 4.81 6.13
N GLN A 36 -14.40 6.07 6.33
CA GLN A 36 -13.85 7.20 5.58
C GLN A 36 -12.35 7.44 5.87
N LYS A 37 -11.93 7.34 7.14
CA LYS A 37 -10.52 7.47 7.53
C LYS A 37 -9.64 6.41 6.85
N VAL A 38 -10.09 5.15 6.87
CA VAL A 38 -9.40 4.02 6.22
C VAL A 38 -9.29 4.26 4.70
N LEU A 39 -10.39 4.67 4.06
CA LEU A 39 -10.42 5.00 2.63
C LEU A 39 -9.40 6.09 2.26
N THR A 40 -9.38 7.19 3.01
CA THR A 40 -8.44 8.30 2.76
C THR A 40 -7.00 7.84 2.92
N ALA A 41 -6.69 7.05 3.96
CA ALA A 41 -5.34 6.54 4.19
C ALA A 41 -4.86 5.59 3.08
N ILE A 42 -5.70 4.63 2.67
CA ILE A 42 -5.34 3.68 1.61
C ILE A 42 -5.11 4.41 0.27
N ARG A 43 -6.03 5.31 -0.11
CA ARG A 43 -5.90 6.08 -1.37
C ARG A 43 -4.67 6.99 -1.33
N GLY A 44 -4.45 7.70 -0.23
CA GLY A 44 -3.29 8.58 -0.06
C GLY A 44 -1.98 7.81 -0.24
N ASN A 45 -1.89 6.61 0.33
CA ASN A 45 -0.71 5.77 0.19
C ASN A 45 -0.49 5.23 -1.20
N TYR A 46 -1.56 4.81 -1.88
CA TYR A 46 -1.45 4.39 -3.27
C TYR A 46 -0.96 5.54 -4.15
N VAL A 47 -1.55 6.74 -4.01
CA VAL A 47 -1.12 7.93 -4.77
C VAL A 47 0.33 8.29 -4.47
N ASN A 48 0.74 8.23 -3.21
CA ASN A 48 2.13 8.47 -2.82
C ASN A 48 3.07 7.41 -3.39
N TYR A 49 2.67 6.14 -3.42
CA TYR A 49 3.43 5.06 -4.08
C TYR A 49 3.60 5.34 -5.58
N VAL A 50 2.51 5.58 -6.31
CA VAL A 50 2.54 5.86 -7.77
C VAL A 50 3.42 7.07 -8.08
N LYS A 51 3.43 8.08 -7.21
CA LYS A 51 4.23 9.29 -7.38
C LYS A 51 5.67 9.17 -6.86
N GLY A 52 6.08 8.02 -6.34
CA GLY A 52 7.40 7.82 -5.72
C GLY A 52 7.64 8.65 -4.45
N ARG A 53 6.57 9.03 -3.74
CA ARG A 53 6.57 9.92 -2.56
C ARG A 53 6.22 9.21 -1.26
N LEU A 54 6.18 7.89 -1.23
CA LEU A 54 5.82 7.14 -0.02
C LEU A 54 6.85 7.40 1.10
N LYS A 55 6.45 8.11 2.17
CA LYS A 55 7.31 8.35 3.34
C LYS A 55 7.16 7.25 4.38
N GLU A 56 8.13 7.15 5.28
CA GLU A 56 8.19 6.19 6.39
C GLU A 56 6.96 6.24 7.30
N ASP A 57 6.38 7.42 7.49
CA ASP A 57 5.23 7.62 8.37
C ASP A 57 3.88 7.51 7.64
N ASP A 58 3.89 7.48 6.30
CA ASP A 58 2.65 7.47 5.51
C ASP A 58 2.10 6.04 5.36
N ALA A 59 2.95 5.02 5.35
CA ALA A 59 2.55 3.64 5.14
C ALA A 59 1.53 3.19 6.21
N VAL A 60 0.34 2.73 5.80
CA VAL A 60 -0.63 2.21 6.76
C VAL A 60 -0.05 0.94 7.36
N PRO A 61 0.24 0.90 8.67
CA PRO A 61 0.84 -0.28 9.27
C PRO A 61 -0.12 -1.46 9.08
N SER A 62 0.42 -2.56 8.56
CA SER A 62 -0.24 -3.87 8.50
C SER A 62 0.61 -4.86 9.26
N TYR A 63 0.01 -5.84 9.93
CA TYR A 63 0.78 -6.90 10.57
C TYR A 63 1.23 -7.95 9.55
N THR A 64 0.36 -8.28 8.59
CA THR A 64 0.67 -9.26 7.54
C THR A 64 0.40 -8.74 6.14
N ALA A 65 1.12 -9.28 5.16
CA ALA A 65 0.88 -9.08 3.73
C ALA A 65 1.29 -10.35 2.98
N GLY A 66 0.63 -10.62 1.85
CA GLY A 66 0.98 -11.79 1.04
C GLY A 66 0.16 -11.91 -0.24
N PHE A 67 0.74 -12.57 -1.23
CA PHE A 67 0.01 -13.04 -2.41
C PHE A 67 -0.91 -14.20 -2.02
N VAL A 68 -2.12 -14.21 -2.58
CA VAL A 68 -3.09 -15.29 -2.34
C VAL A 68 -2.83 -16.47 -3.27
N GLY A 69 -2.92 -17.67 -2.71
CA GLY A 69 -2.63 -18.93 -3.39
C GLY A 69 -1.20 -19.42 -3.16
N GLN A 70 -0.98 -20.70 -3.45
CA GLN A 70 0.33 -21.33 -3.33
C GLN A 70 1.02 -21.32 -4.69
N TRP A 71 1.84 -20.30 -4.91
CA TRP A 71 2.63 -20.15 -6.13
C TRP A 71 4.10 -20.40 -5.85
N LYS A 72 4.80 -20.97 -6.84
CA LYS A 72 6.18 -21.42 -6.70
C LYS A 72 7.10 -20.32 -6.20
N ASN A 73 6.97 -19.11 -6.74
CA ASN A 73 7.87 -18.01 -6.42
C ASN A 73 7.24 -16.96 -5.52
N LEU A 74 5.99 -16.55 -5.79
CA LEU A 74 5.28 -15.57 -4.95
C LEU A 74 5.04 -16.10 -3.53
N GLY A 75 4.92 -17.42 -3.36
CA GLY A 75 4.83 -18.06 -2.05
C GLY A 75 6.09 -17.89 -1.19
N ARG A 76 7.25 -17.59 -1.81
CA ARG A 76 8.54 -17.37 -1.13
C ARG A 76 8.59 -16.02 -0.40
N PHE A 77 7.66 -15.10 -0.64
CA PHE A 77 7.63 -13.84 0.09
C PHE A 77 7.29 -14.08 1.57
N PRO A 78 7.97 -13.40 2.51
CA PRO A 78 7.63 -13.47 3.93
C PRO A 78 6.23 -12.89 4.17
N THR A 79 5.52 -13.37 5.19
CA THR A 79 4.13 -12.95 5.48
C THR A 79 4.02 -11.77 6.44
N ASN A 80 5.08 -11.47 7.20
CA ASN A 80 5.19 -10.23 7.96
C ASN A 80 5.18 -9.06 6.98
N ALA A 81 4.29 -8.06 7.19
CA ALA A 81 4.09 -7.01 6.19
C ALA A 81 5.35 -6.18 5.93
N GLY A 82 6.13 -5.87 6.97
CA GLY A 82 7.36 -5.11 6.83
C GLY A 82 8.37 -5.84 5.95
N ALA A 83 8.63 -7.12 6.26
CA ALA A 83 9.49 -7.97 5.45
C ALA A 83 8.95 -8.17 4.02
N PHE A 84 7.64 -8.40 3.88
CA PHE A 84 6.98 -8.59 2.57
C PHE A 84 7.25 -7.41 1.64
N TRP A 85 6.91 -6.21 2.10
CA TRP A 85 7.05 -4.99 1.31
C TRP A 85 8.50 -4.62 1.07
N SER A 86 9.40 -4.99 1.99
CA SER A 86 10.83 -4.82 1.81
C SER A 86 11.40 -5.69 0.70
N VAL A 87 11.04 -6.98 0.65
CA VAL A 87 11.37 -7.87 -0.48
C VAL A 87 10.81 -7.29 -1.77
N PHE A 88 9.55 -6.84 -1.76
CA PHE A 88 8.91 -6.26 -2.94
C PHE A 88 9.67 -5.05 -3.46
N MET A 89 10.06 -4.11 -2.57
CA MET A 89 10.85 -2.94 -2.95
C MET A 89 12.22 -3.32 -3.51
N ILE A 90 12.93 -4.27 -2.90
CA ILE A 90 14.23 -4.76 -3.41
C ILE A 90 14.07 -5.37 -4.80
N VAL A 91 13.03 -6.18 -5.03
CA VAL A 91 12.76 -6.79 -6.34
C VAL A 91 12.43 -5.75 -7.39
N LEU A 92 11.57 -4.77 -7.08
CA LEU A 92 11.31 -3.65 -8.00
C LEU A 92 12.59 -2.90 -8.32
N HIS A 93 13.42 -2.70 -7.30
CA HIS A 93 14.64 -1.92 -7.40
C HIS A 93 15.66 -2.48 -8.39
N PHE A 94 15.99 -3.76 -8.25
CA PHE A 94 17.02 -4.41 -9.07
C PHE A 94 16.47 -5.13 -10.30
N GLY A 95 15.23 -5.60 -10.21
CA GLY A 95 14.67 -6.50 -11.21
C GLY A 95 13.76 -5.82 -12.22
N VAL A 96 13.17 -4.67 -11.90
CA VAL A 96 12.20 -4.01 -12.77
C VAL A 96 12.85 -2.86 -13.53
N THR A 97 12.65 -2.86 -14.85
CA THR A 97 13.14 -1.81 -15.76
C THR A 97 12.09 -0.76 -16.08
N ASP A 98 10.82 -1.13 -15.98
CA ASP A 98 9.70 -0.25 -16.26
C ASP A 98 8.49 -0.70 -15.43
N ILE A 99 7.80 0.25 -14.81
CA ILE A 99 6.56 0.01 -14.09
C ILE A 99 5.62 1.18 -14.33
N THR A 100 4.46 0.87 -14.89
CA THR A 100 3.36 1.82 -15.04
C THR A 100 2.22 1.35 -14.17
N SER A 101 1.65 2.25 -13.37
CA SER A 101 0.50 1.96 -12.54
C SER A 101 -0.58 2.96 -12.85
N ASP A 102 -1.82 2.49 -13.01
CA ASP A 102 -2.96 3.40 -13.16
C ASP A 102 -3.05 4.31 -11.93
N GLU A 103 -3.27 5.60 -12.14
CA GLU A 103 -3.47 6.55 -11.04
C GLU A 103 -4.77 6.29 -10.27
N GLN A 104 -5.69 5.54 -10.87
CA GLN A 104 -6.99 5.21 -10.28
C GLN A 104 -6.89 3.96 -9.40
N PHE A 105 -7.02 4.18 -8.09
CA PHE A 105 -7.24 3.12 -7.12
C PHE A 105 -8.73 2.99 -6.81
N THR A 106 -9.39 2.03 -7.46
CA THR A 106 -10.83 1.84 -7.30
C THR A 106 -11.09 1.01 -6.06
N VAL A 107 -11.76 1.60 -5.06
CA VAL A 107 -12.22 0.86 -3.89
C VAL A 107 -13.62 0.32 -4.16
N THR A 108 -13.77 -1.00 -4.25
CA THR A 108 -14.97 -1.66 -4.80
C THR A 108 -15.92 -2.19 -3.73
N SER A 109 -15.47 -2.45 -2.51
CA SER A 109 -16.35 -2.88 -1.40
C SER A 109 -15.75 -2.54 -0.03
N LEU A 110 -16.61 -2.04 0.87
CA LEU A 110 -16.35 -1.91 2.31
C LEU A 110 -17.40 -2.69 3.09
N GLU A 111 -17.08 -3.93 3.40
CA GLU A 111 -17.83 -4.73 4.37
C GLU A 111 -17.13 -4.66 5.72
N ASP A 112 -17.82 -4.99 6.80
CA ASP A 112 -17.34 -4.73 8.17
C ASP A 112 -15.96 -5.37 8.42
N GLY A 113 -14.93 -4.52 8.43
CA GLY A 113 -13.53 -4.91 8.61
C GLY A 113 -12.79 -5.33 7.33
N ASN A 114 -13.35 -5.18 6.13
CA ASN A 114 -12.67 -5.44 4.86
C ASN A 114 -12.83 -4.29 3.86
N CYS A 115 -11.75 -3.96 3.16
CA CYS A 115 -11.72 -2.98 2.07
C CYS A 115 -10.99 -3.60 0.87
N PHE A 116 -11.55 -3.45 -0.33
CA PHE A 116 -10.97 -4.00 -1.55
C PHE A 116 -10.58 -2.87 -2.49
N GLY A 117 -9.32 -2.84 -2.92
CA GLY A 117 -8.83 -1.88 -3.89
C GLY A 117 -8.30 -2.57 -5.14
N VAL A 118 -8.56 -2.00 -6.31
CA VAL A 118 -8.08 -2.51 -7.60
C VAL A 118 -7.32 -1.41 -8.33
N SER A 119 -6.20 -1.80 -8.91
CA SER A 119 -5.41 -0.98 -9.83
C SER A 119 -4.81 -1.84 -10.94
N ASN A 120 -4.71 -1.28 -12.15
CA ASN A 120 -3.99 -1.91 -13.24
C ASN A 120 -2.50 -1.55 -13.16
N HIS A 121 -1.65 -2.52 -13.46
CA HIS A 121 -0.21 -2.34 -13.50
C HIS A 121 0.37 -2.99 -14.75
N PHE A 122 1.42 -2.36 -15.26
CA PHE A 122 2.36 -2.91 -16.22
C PHE A 122 3.73 -3.00 -15.54
N ILE A 123 4.39 -4.15 -15.63
CA ILE A 123 5.72 -4.41 -15.06
C ILE A 123 6.58 -5.05 -16.13
N LYS A 124 7.72 -4.45 -16.45
CA LYS A 124 8.75 -5.05 -17.32
C LYS A 124 10.03 -5.27 -16.54
N ASN A 125 10.58 -6.47 -16.61
CA ASN A 125 11.80 -6.84 -15.88
C ASN A 125 13.08 -6.72 -16.73
N VAL A 126 14.23 -6.83 -16.06
CA VAL A 126 15.58 -6.82 -16.67
C VAL A 126 15.81 -7.92 -17.71
N PHE A 127 14.96 -8.96 -17.73
CA PHE A 127 14.98 -10.04 -18.72
C PHE A 127 14.08 -9.77 -19.93
N ALA A 128 13.60 -8.53 -20.08
CA ALA A 128 12.66 -8.10 -21.12
C ALA A 128 11.30 -8.85 -21.11
N GLN A 129 10.95 -9.50 -20.00
CA GLN A 129 9.60 -10.05 -19.81
C GLN A 129 8.70 -8.96 -19.25
N ALA A 130 7.44 -8.98 -19.65
CA ALA A 130 6.44 -8.04 -19.16
C ALA A 130 5.21 -8.78 -18.64
N TRP A 131 4.59 -8.22 -17.62
CA TRP A 131 3.27 -8.58 -17.15
C TRP A 131 2.41 -7.32 -17.12
N GLN A 132 1.15 -7.46 -17.49
CA GLN A 132 0.14 -6.41 -17.36
C GLN A 132 -1.09 -7.00 -16.71
N GLY A 133 -1.78 -6.30 -15.83
CA GLY A 133 -3.03 -6.80 -15.29
C GLY A 133 -3.50 -6.07 -14.07
N ASN A 134 -4.66 -6.48 -13.60
CA ASN A 134 -5.22 -5.92 -12.37
C ASN A 134 -4.63 -6.60 -11.13
N LEU A 135 -4.19 -5.79 -10.17
CA LEU A 135 -3.95 -6.22 -8.81
C LEU A 135 -5.16 -5.82 -7.97
N LEU A 136 -5.83 -6.80 -7.38
CA LEU A 136 -6.83 -6.61 -6.34
C LEU A 136 -6.15 -6.80 -4.97
N VAL A 137 -6.21 -5.78 -4.13
CA VAL A 137 -5.68 -5.84 -2.77
C VAL A 137 -6.83 -5.77 -1.78
N ARG A 138 -6.97 -6.81 -0.96
CA ARG A 138 -7.86 -6.80 0.21
C ARG A 138 -7.09 -6.28 1.42
N TYR A 139 -7.65 -5.30 2.10
CA TYR A 139 -7.22 -4.78 3.39
C TYR A 139 -8.22 -5.23 4.45
N ARG A 140 -7.80 -6.06 5.40
CA ARG A 140 -8.57 -6.28 6.62
C ARG A 140 -8.24 -5.17 7.60
N TYR A 141 -9.24 -4.52 8.18
CA TYR A 141 -9.04 -3.46 9.16
C TYR A 141 -9.86 -3.70 10.42
N ASP A 142 -9.37 -3.16 11.53
CA ASP A 142 -10.08 -3.13 12.80
C ASP A 142 -11.15 -2.02 12.76
N VAL A 143 -12.41 -2.40 12.98
CA VAL A 143 -13.55 -1.47 12.85
C VAL A 143 -13.61 -0.45 14.00
N ALA A 144 -12.93 -0.70 15.12
CA ALA A 144 -12.91 0.23 16.26
C ALA A 144 -11.83 1.31 16.12
N THR A 145 -10.69 0.99 15.51
CA THR A 145 -9.51 1.86 15.44
C THR A 145 -9.20 2.36 14.03
N GLY A 146 -9.67 1.64 13.01
CA GLY A 146 -9.30 1.81 11.61
C GLY A 146 -7.91 1.29 11.27
N ALA A 147 -7.24 0.58 12.17
CA ALA A 147 -5.91 0.01 11.91
C ALA A 147 -5.99 -1.12 10.87
N ILE A 148 -5.08 -1.16 9.89
CA ILE A 148 -5.00 -2.26 8.93
C ILE A 148 -4.34 -3.46 9.62
N LEU A 149 -5.00 -4.60 9.59
CA LEU A 149 -4.56 -5.82 10.25
C LEU A 149 -3.78 -6.73 9.29
N SER A 150 -4.26 -6.84 8.05
CA SER A 150 -3.66 -7.73 7.06
C SER A 150 -3.95 -7.26 5.63
N GLN A 151 -3.02 -7.52 4.72
CA GLN A 151 -3.18 -7.29 3.30
C GLN A 151 -3.14 -8.62 2.53
N SER A 152 -3.96 -8.77 1.51
CA SER A 152 -3.96 -9.95 0.64
C SER A 152 -4.05 -9.52 -0.81
N ILE A 153 -3.08 -9.95 -1.61
CA ILE A 153 -2.89 -9.50 -2.98
C ILE A 153 -3.31 -10.61 -3.94
N PHE A 154 -4.23 -10.26 -4.83
CA PHE A 154 -4.73 -11.10 -5.91
C PHE A 154 -4.28 -10.45 -7.21
N ALA A 155 -3.70 -11.23 -8.12
CA ALA A 155 -3.31 -10.76 -9.43
C ALA A 155 -4.09 -11.47 -10.51
N GLU A 156 -4.52 -10.71 -11.51
CA GLU A 156 -4.94 -11.26 -12.78
C GLU A 156 -3.77 -11.98 -13.45
N ARG A 157 -3.98 -13.20 -13.97
CA ARG A 157 -2.93 -14.02 -14.60
C ARG A 157 -1.73 -14.23 -13.66
N MET A 158 -2.03 -14.75 -12.48
CA MET A 158 -1.05 -14.95 -11.41
C MET A 158 0.16 -15.81 -11.81
N GLU A 159 -0.02 -16.82 -12.68
CA GLU A 159 1.09 -17.63 -13.21
C GLU A 159 2.11 -16.78 -13.99
N GLU A 160 1.63 -15.83 -14.77
CA GLU A 160 2.49 -14.91 -15.54
C GLU A 160 3.24 -13.96 -14.60
N LEU A 161 2.54 -13.42 -13.58
CA LEU A 161 3.18 -12.58 -12.56
C LEU A 161 4.22 -13.37 -11.74
N ASP A 162 3.93 -14.61 -11.35
CA ASP A 162 4.86 -15.49 -10.64
C ASP A 162 6.12 -15.77 -11.47
N ALA A 163 5.97 -15.97 -12.79
CA ALA A 163 7.11 -16.14 -13.68
C ALA A 163 7.96 -14.85 -13.82
N VAL A 164 7.32 -13.68 -13.88
CA VAL A 164 8.02 -12.38 -13.99
C VAL A 164 8.73 -12.03 -12.69
N LEU A 165 8.03 -12.08 -11.54
CA LEU A 165 8.60 -11.76 -10.23
C LEU A 165 9.58 -12.83 -9.75
N GLY A 166 9.29 -14.10 -10.03
CA GLY A 166 10.06 -15.22 -9.53
C GLY A 166 11.50 -15.24 -10.02
N LYS A 167 11.72 -14.96 -11.30
CA LYS A 167 13.10 -14.87 -11.83
C LYS A 167 13.91 -13.74 -11.20
N MET A 168 13.25 -12.67 -10.79
CA MET A 168 13.93 -11.52 -10.16
C MET A 168 14.40 -11.85 -8.75
N LEU A 169 13.73 -12.77 -8.05
CA LEU A 169 14.18 -13.23 -6.74
C LEU A 169 15.57 -13.87 -6.81
N ASP A 170 15.95 -14.48 -7.93
CA ASP A 170 17.22 -15.18 -8.06
C ASP A 170 18.36 -14.29 -8.61
N LEU A 171 18.12 -12.98 -8.79
CA LEU A 171 19.16 -12.02 -9.17
C LEU A 171 20.21 -11.85 -8.07
N GLU A 172 21.49 -11.81 -8.43
CA GLU A 172 22.60 -11.70 -7.47
C GLU A 172 22.47 -10.43 -6.59
N ASP A 173 22.15 -9.28 -7.18
CA ASP A 173 21.99 -8.04 -6.42
C ASP A 173 20.76 -8.07 -5.51
N VAL A 174 19.68 -8.77 -5.90
CA VAL A 174 18.53 -9.01 -5.02
C VAL A 174 18.93 -9.87 -3.83
N GLN A 175 19.63 -10.99 -4.07
CA GLN A 175 20.11 -11.85 -2.99
C GLN A 175 21.06 -11.12 -2.04
N ARG A 176 22.02 -10.36 -2.59
CA ARG A 176 22.95 -9.55 -1.80
C ARG A 176 22.24 -8.50 -0.93
N ALA A 177 21.21 -7.84 -1.47
CA ALA A 177 20.41 -6.88 -0.72
C ALA A 177 19.61 -7.57 0.41
N LEU A 178 18.98 -8.70 0.12
CA LEU A 178 18.25 -9.48 1.13
C LEU A 178 19.17 -9.91 2.28
N GLU A 179 20.37 -10.40 1.98
CA GLU A 179 21.40 -10.73 2.98
C GLU A 179 21.83 -9.52 3.79
N THR A 180 22.11 -8.40 3.13
CA THR A 180 22.53 -7.14 3.79
C THR A 180 21.48 -6.64 4.79
N PHE A 181 20.20 -6.80 4.46
CA PHE A 181 19.09 -6.38 5.33
C PHE A 181 18.60 -7.50 6.27
N GLY A 182 19.23 -8.68 6.27
CA GLY A 182 18.83 -9.81 7.11
C GLY A 182 17.43 -10.35 6.81
N ILE A 183 16.92 -10.16 5.58
CA ILE A 183 15.60 -10.59 5.16
C ILE A 183 15.67 -12.00 4.59
N LYS A 184 14.87 -12.91 5.15
CA LYS A 184 14.77 -14.29 4.68
C LYS A 184 13.52 -14.51 3.85
N LEU A 185 13.70 -15.08 2.65
CA LEU A 185 12.60 -15.64 1.86
C LEU A 185 12.12 -16.94 2.51
N ARG A 186 10.82 -17.22 2.37
CA ARG A 186 10.23 -18.52 2.71
C ARG A 186 10.77 -19.59 1.75
N THR A 187 11.02 -20.78 2.28
CA THR A 187 11.34 -21.95 1.47
C THR A 187 10.07 -22.53 0.85
N LEU A 188 10.20 -23.33 -0.21
CA LEU A 188 9.05 -24.04 -0.81
C LEU A 188 8.33 -24.95 0.20
N ASN A 189 9.03 -25.47 1.19
CA ASN A 189 8.44 -26.27 2.26
C ASN A 189 7.60 -25.42 3.22
N ASP A 190 8.01 -24.18 3.48
CA ASP A 190 7.26 -23.23 4.32
C ASP A 190 5.96 -22.76 3.65
N VAL A 191 5.86 -22.84 2.31
CA VAL A 191 4.65 -22.44 1.55
C VAL A 191 3.43 -23.31 1.89
N ASN A 192 3.66 -24.54 2.38
CA ASN A 192 2.63 -25.54 2.64
C ASN A 192 2.02 -25.50 4.04
N THR A 193 2.52 -24.66 4.96
CA THR A 193 1.92 -24.52 6.29
C THR A 193 0.84 -23.45 6.27
N THR A 194 -0.41 -23.86 6.44
CA THR A 194 -1.60 -22.99 6.60
C THR A 194 -1.55 -22.14 7.87
N GLU A 195 -0.71 -22.49 8.84
CA GLU A 195 -0.54 -21.74 10.08
C GLU A 195 0.51 -20.64 9.93
N GLN A 196 0.01 -19.41 9.85
CA GLN A 196 0.78 -18.18 9.87
C GLN A 196 1.20 -17.87 11.32
N ASN A 197 2.16 -18.62 11.86
CA ASN A 197 2.77 -18.22 13.13
C ASN A 197 3.65 -17.00 12.89
N LEU A 198 3.19 -15.84 13.38
CA LEU A 198 3.94 -14.59 13.39
C LEU A 198 5.21 -14.78 14.22
N PRO A 199 6.42 -14.66 13.65
CA PRO A 199 7.63 -14.68 14.46
C PRO A 199 7.65 -13.44 15.36
N GLU A 200 7.72 -13.65 16.67
CA GLU A 200 8.00 -12.61 17.64
C GLU A 200 9.43 -12.09 17.39
N SER A 201 9.53 -10.87 16.87
CA SER A 201 10.76 -10.08 16.81
C SER A 201 11.92 -10.62 15.96
N HIS A 202 12.12 -10.00 14.79
CA HIS A 202 13.48 -9.63 14.36
C HIS A 202 13.38 -8.25 13.72
N GLN A 203 14.29 -7.36 14.12
CA GLN A 203 14.33 -5.92 13.82
C GLN A 203 13.75 -5.60 12.44
N LEU A 204 12.56 -4.99 12.48
CA LEU A 204 11.61 -4.89 11.39
C LEU A 204 12.24 -4.28 10.13
N ALA A 205 12.31 -5.08 9.07
CA ALA A 205 12.48 -4.56 7.72
C ALA A 205 11.39 -3.50 7.50
N ASN A 206 11.82 -2.24 7.50
CA ASN A 206 10.96 -1.10 7.25
C ASN A 206 11.13 -0.73 5.77
N PRO A 207 10.09 -0.90 4.94
CA PRO A 207 10.19 -0.66 3.50
C PRO A 207 10.73 0.73 3.15
N SER A 208 10.39 1.75 3.94
CA SER A 208 10.83 3.12 3.72
C SER A 208 12.28 3.35 4.13
N LYS A 209 12.76 2.72 5.21
CA LYS A 209 14.20 2.71 5.53
C LYS A 209 15.00 2.00 4.45
N ILE A 210 14.47 0.89 3.92
CA ILE A 210 15.13 0.14 2.85
C ILE A 210 15.15 0.96 1.56
N ALA A 211 14.05 1.62 1.19
CA ALA A 211 14.04 2.53 0.04
C ALA A 211 15.12 3.61 0.17
N LYS A 212 15.25 4.22 1.35
CA LYS A 212 16.30 5.21 1.64
C LYS A 212 17.71 4.61 1.58
N LEU A 213 17.94 3.43 2.14
CA LEU A 213 19.24 2.76 2.11
C LEU A 213 19.62 2.31 0.69
N LEU A 214 18.67 1.85 -0.11
CA LEU A 214 18.87 1.56 -1.53
C LEU A 214 19.28 2.83 -2.30
N GLN A 215 18.67 3.98 -1.97
CA GLN A 215 19.06 5.29 -2.52
C GLN A 215 20.48 5.72 -2.10
N GLU A 216 20.81 5.61 -0.82
CA GLU A 216 22.10 6.03 -0.27
C GLU A 216 23.28 5.17 -0.72
N THR A 217 23.04 3.89 -1.01
CA THR A 217 24.08 2.94 -1.44
C THR A 217 24.44 3.05 -2.93
N ASN A 218 23.87 4.01 -3.67
CA ASN A 218 23.93 4.08 -5.14
C ASN A 218 23.46 2.79 -5.84
N LEU A 219 22.84 1.86 -5.11
CA LEU A 219 22.14 0.74 -5.70
C LEU A 219 20.93 1.27 -6.44
N TRP A 220 20.33 2.38 -5.98
CA TRP A 220 19.37 3.19 -6.71
C TRP A 220 20.00 4.04 -7.81
N ALA A 221 20.30 3.37 -8.94
CA ALA A 221 20.24 4.08 -10.21
C ALA A 221 18.80 4.56 -10.39
N ALA A 222 18.56 5.85 -10.19
CA ALA A 222 17.30 6.50 -10.54
C ALA A 222 17.07 6.29 -12.04
N ARG A 223 16.44 5.18 -12.41
CA ARG A 223 15.78 5.04 -13.70
C ARG A 223 14.49 5.78 -13.55
N THR A 224 14.51 7.03 -14.02
CA THR A 224 13.32 7.83 -14.21
C THR A 224 12.28 6.95 -14.89
N ILE A 225 11.18 6.67 -14.20
CA ILE A 225 9.95 6.22 -14.84
C ILE A 225 9.52 7.45 -15.65
N GLU A 226 9.85 7.48 -16.94
CA GLU A 226 9.37 8.52 -17.82
C GLU A 226 7.87 8.29 -18.01
N HIS A 227 7.08 9.25 -17.52
CA HIS A 227 5.63 9.34 -17.72
C HIS A 227 5.28 9.63 -19.19
#